data_AF-A1ZJG4-F1
#
_entry.id   AF-A1ZJG4-F1
#
_cell.length_a   1.000
_cell.length_b   1.000
_cell.length_c   1.000
_cell.angle_alpha   90.00
_cell.angle_beta   90.00
_cell.angle_gamma   90.00
#
_symmetry.space_group_name_H-M   'P 1'
#
loop_
_entity.id
_entity.type
_entity.pdbx_description
1 polymer ?
#
loop_
_entity_poly.entity_id
_entity_poly.type
_entity_poly.pdbx_seq_one_letter_code
_entity_poly.pdbx_strand_id
1 'polypeptide(L)'
;MKIKTTVILIATLLIGIVLGSLGTGYFVRKKVKNISRRFREPDRFKHHLIERLNVSEDQQVIIEPMIEAHFKQRHGLRKQHFNDLIKMEEDFQKKVSVHLEDDQMEYLRRRLERLKRRFERRGRGKPRRHHRKEHHKPE
;
A
#
# COMPACT_ATOMS: atom_id res chain seq x y z
N MET A 1 -45.74 -19.67 12.86
CA MET A 1 -45.05 -18.63 13.67
C MET A 1 -43.52 -18.78 13.70
N LYS A 2 -42.97 -20.01 13.81
CA LYS A 2 -41.52 -20.27 13.90
C LYS A 2 -40.67 -19.71 12.74
N ILE A 3 -41.15 -19.83 11.49
CA ILE A 3 -40.43 -19.33 10.29
C ILE A 3 -40.23 -17.81 10.33
N LYS A 4 -41.23 -17.04 10.77
CA LYS A 4 -41.13 -15.57 10.85
C LYS A 4 -40.04 -15.16 11.84
N THR A 5 -39.97 -15.83 12.99
CA THR A 5 -38.94 -15.59 14.01
C THR A 5 -37.53 -15.97 13.51
N THR A 6 -37.39 -17.11 12.83
CA THR A 6 -36.12 -17.55 12.24
C THR A 6 -35.62 -16.57 11.17
N VAL A 7 -36.52 -16.09 10.30
CA VAL A 7 -36.16 -15.10 9.25
C VAL A 7 -35.68 -13.79 9.87
N ILE A 8 -36.35 -13.31 10.93
CA ILE A 8 -35.94 -12.08 11.63
C ILE A 8 -34.56 -12.25 12.26
N LEU A 9 -34.28 -13.39 12.90
CA LEU A 9 -32.97 -13.70 13.49
C LEU A 9 -31.85 -13.77 12.45
N ILE A 10 -32.10 -14.40 11.31
CA ILE A 10 -31.12 -14.46 10.22
C ILE A 10 -30.88 -13.06 9.64
N ALA A 11 -31.93 -12.27 9.45
CA ALA A 11 -31.82 -10.91 8.92
C ALA A 11 -30.99 -10.00 9.85
N THR A 12 -31.21 -10.04 11.17
CA THR A 12 -30.43 -9.24 12.12
C THR A 12 -28.98 -9.70 12.21
N LEU A 13 -28.71 -11.00 12.11
CA LEU A 13 -27.35 -11.54 12.04
C LEU A 13 -26.60 -11.05 10.79
N LEU A 14 -27.26 -11.11 9.62
CA LEU A 14 -26.68 -10.62 8.38
C LEU A 14 -26.38 -9.12 8.44
N ILE A 15 -27.28 -8.33 9.03
CA ILE A 15 -27.05 -6.90 9.26
C ILE A 15 -25.80 -6.69 10.15
N GLY A 16 -25.67 -7.45 11.24
CA GLY A 16 -24.49 -7.41 12.11
C GLY A 16 -23.19 -7.73 11.37
N ILE A 17 -23.18 -8.76 10.52
CA ILE A 17 -22.02 -9.15 9.72
C ILE A 17 -21.65 -8.07 8.70
N VAL A 18 -22.64 -7.48 8.02
CA VAL A 18 -22.41 -6.42 7.05
C VAL A 18 -21.83 -5.18 7.74
N LEU A 19 -22.42 -4.76 8.86
CA LEU A 19 -21.91 -3.61 9.63
C LEU A 19 -20.51 -3.86 10.19
N GLY A 20 -20.26 -5.05 10.75
CA GLY A 20 -18.95 -5.42 11.28
C GLY A 20 -17.86 -5.48 10.21
N SER A 21 -18.16 -6.05 9.04
CA SER A 21 -17.21 -6.14 7.93
C SER A 21 -16.91 -4.78 7.29
N LEU A 22 -17.91 -3.92 7.12
CA LEU A 22 -17.73 -2.56 6.61
C LEU A 22 -16.92 -1.69 7.58
N GLY A 23 -17.25 -1.73 8.87
CA GLY A 23 -16.53 -0.97 9.90
C GLY A 23 -15.07 -1.37 9.98
N THR A 24 -14.81 -2.68 10.04
CA THR A 24 -13.43 -3.22 10.08
C THR A 24 -12.67 -2.90 8.80
N GLY A 25 -13.30 -3.10 7.64
CA GLY A 25 -12.68 -2.84 6.34
C GLY A 25 -12.26 -1.37 6.18
N TYR A 26 -13.10 -0.44 6.59
CA TYR A 26 -12.78 0.99 6.55
C TYR A 26 -11.63 1.35 7.51
N PHE A 27 -11.70 0.88 8.76
CA PHE A 27 -10.68 1.15 9.77
C PHE A 27 -9.31 0.59 9.38
N VAL A 28 -9.26 -0.68 8.94
CA VAL A 28 -8.03 -1.34 8.50
C VAL A 28 -7.44 -0.60 7.30
N ARG A 29 -8.24 -0.25 6.29
CA ARG A 29 -7.74 0.51 5.13
C ARG A 29 -7.12 1.84 5.53
N LYS A 30 -7.75 2.59 6.45
CA LYS A 30 -7.23 3.89 6.92
C LYS A 30 -5.94 3.72 7.72
N LYS A 31 -5.91 2.79 8.68
CA LYS A 31 -4.74 2.55 9.55
C LYS A 31 -3.56 2.00 8.76
N VAL A 32 -3.77 0.98 7.92
CA VAL A 32 -2.73 0.38 7.08
C VAL A 32 -2.18 1.37 6.08
N LYS A 33 -3.01 2.22 5.46
CA LYS A 33 -2.53 3.26 4.53
C LYS A 33 -1.61 4.27 5.23
N ASN A 34 -1.96 4.69 6.45
CA ASN A 34 -1.15 5.64 7.22
C ASN A 34 0.15 5.02 7.74
N ILE A 35 0.11 3.77 8.20
CA ILE A 35 1.30 3.00 8.56
C ILE A 35 2.21 2.85 7.34
N SER A 36 1.66 2.42 6.20
CA SER A 36 2.42 2.23 4.97
C SER A 36 3.14 3.51 4.53
N ARG A 37 2.49 4.68 4.66
CA ARG A 37 3.09 5.98 4.33
C ARG A 37 4.26 6.33 5.28
N ARG A 38 4.08 6.12 6.59
CA ARG A 38 5.14 6.36 7.58
C ARG A 38 6.42 5.57 7.31
N PHE A 39 6.30 4.33 6.84
CA PHE A 39 7.45 3.46 6.53
C PHE A 39 7.96 3.57 5.08
N ARG A 40 7.41 4.48 4.28
CA ARG A 40 7.76 4.67 2.86
C ARG A 40 8.43 5.99 2.57
N GLU A 41 8.18 7.02 3.37
CA GLU A 41 8.80 8.33 3.23
C GLU A 41 9.96 8.45 4.22
N PRO A 42 11.19 8.79 3.77
CA PRO A 42 12.37 8.82 4.62
C PRO A 42 12.19 9.76 5.81
N ASP A 43 11.69 10.97 5.57
CA ASP A 43 11.49 11.97 6.62
C ASP A 43 10.45 11.54 7.66
N ARG A 44 9.35 10.93 7.21
CA ARG A 44 8.33 10.41 8.13
C ARG A 44 8.82 9.22 8.93
N PHE A 45 9.65 8.37 8.34
CA PHE A 45 10.24 7.23 9.02
C PHE A 45 11.22 7.70 10.09
N LYS A 46 12.10 8.65 9.73
CA LYS A 46 13.04 9.30 10.63
C LYS A 46 12.33 9.98 11.80
N HIS A 47 11.40 10.90 11.51
CA HIS A 47 10.64 11.60 12.55
C HIS A 47 9.89 10.63 13.46
N HIS A 48 9.28 9.59 12.90
CA HIS A 48 8.56 8.60 13.71
C HIS A 48 9.49 7.83 14.66
N LEU A 49 10.71 7.51 14.25
CA LEU A 49 11.70 6.83 15.08
C LEU A 49 12.25 7.74 16.17
N ILE A 50 12.66 8.97 15.82
CA ILE A 50 13.20 9.94 16.77
C ILE A 50 12.16 10.26 17.86
N GLU A 51 10.93 10.57 17.45
CA GLU A 51 9.83 10.89 18.37
C GLU A 51 9.50 9.71 19.28
N ARG A 52 9.51 8.47 18.74
CA ARG A 52 9.11 7.29 19.51
C ARG A 52 10.20 6.76 20.43
N LEU A 53 11.47 6.99 20.10
CA LEU A 53 12.61 6.61 20.93
C LEU A 53 13.00 7.73 21.91
N ASN A 54 12.39 8.92 21.80
CA ASN A 54 12.65 10.08 22.65
C ASN A 54 14.16 10.40 22.72
N VAL A 55 14.78 10.46 21.55
CA VAL A 55 16.23 10.62 21.37
C VAL A 55 16.63 12.05 21.72
N SER A 56 17.75 12.26 22.43
CA SER A 56 18.28 13.61 22.69
C SER A 56 18.88 14.23 21.43
N GLU A 57 19.08 15.56 21.43
CA GLU A 57 19.70 16.26 20.29
C GLU A 57 21.11 15.73 19.98
N ASP A 58 21.93 15.49 21.00
CA ASP A 58 23.28 14.92 20.84
C ASP A 58 23.25 13.52 20.22
N GLN A 59 22.30 12.69 20.64
CA GLN A 59 22.11 11.35 20.09
C GLN A 59 21.55 11.39 18.67
N GLN A 60 20.72 12.39 18.35
CA GLN A 60 20.12 12.54 17.03
C GLN A 60 21.20 12.74 15.97
N VAL A 61 22.22 13.57 16.24
CA VAL A 61 23.35 13.81 15.31
C VAL A 61 24.06 12.50 14.93
N ILE A 62 24.15 11.57 15.87
CA ILE A 62 24.81 10.27 15.68
C ILE A 62 23.90 9.27 14.96
N ILE A 63 22.62 9.23 15.32
CA ILE A 63 21.67 8.20 14.88
C ILE A 63 21.06 8.53 13.50
N GLU A 64 20.91 9.81 13.17
CA GLU A 64 20.33 10.25 11.90
C GLU A 64 21.00 9.64 10.65
N PRO A 65 22.34 9.64 10.50
CA PRO A 65 22.98 9.00 9.36
C PRO A 65 22.76 7.47 9.33
N MET A 66 22.64 6.82 10.49
CA MET A 66 22.33 5.38 10.58
C MET A 66 20.91 5.08 10.10
N ILE A 67 19.94 5.91 10.49
CA ILE A 67 18.54 5.81 10.04
C ILE A 67 18.47 5.99 8.52
N GLU A 68 19.21 6.95 7.97
CA GLU A 68 19.23 7.21 6.53
C GLU A 68 19.83 6.04 5.75
N ALA A 69 20.99 5.53 6.19
CA ALA A 69 21.64 4.36 5.59
C ALA A 69 20.71 3.13 5.61
N HIS A 70 20.08 2.87 6.76
CA HIS A 70 19.11 1.79 6.90
C HIS A 70 17.90 1.96 5.97
N PHE A 71 17.38 3.18 5.84
CA PHE A 71 16.27 3.46 4.93
C PHE A 71 16.67 3.21 3.46
N LYS A 72 17.87 3.66 3.04
CA LYS A 72 18.43 3.40 1.71
C LYS A 72 18.54 1.90 1.43
N GLN A 73 19.09 1.12 2.37
CA GLN A 73 19.17 -0.33 2.27
C GLN A 73 17.80 -0.99 2.10
N ARG A 74 16.82 -0.60 2.95
CA ARG A 74 15.43 -1.10 2.83
C ARG A 74 14.75 -0.71 1.52
N HIS A 75 15.07 0.45 0.97
CA HIS A 75 14.57 0.86 -0.34
C HIS A 75 15.17 0.00 -1.45
N GLY A 76 16.48 -0.24 -1.40
CA GLY A 76 17.19 -1.13 -2.33
C GLY A 76 16.63 -2.54 -2.33
N LEU A 77 16.46 -3.15 -1.16
CA LEU A 77 15.87 -4.49 -1.02
C LEU A 77 14.46 -4.58 -1.61
N ARG A 78 13.61 -3.57 -1.36
CA ARG A 78 12.26 -3.52 -1.96
C ARG A 78 12.30 -3.44 -3.49
N LYS A 79 13.25 -2.70 -4.05
CA LYS A 79 13.43 -2.60 -5.51
C LYS A 79 13.90 -3.94 -6.08
N GLN A 80 14.87 -4.59 -5.43
CA GLN A 80 15.38 -5.90 -5.84
C GLN A 80 14.28 -6.97 -5.82
N HIS A 81 13.61 -7.16 -4.69
CA HIS A 81 12.51 -8.13 -4.57
C HIS A 81 11.39 -7.91 -5.60
N PHE A 82 11.12 -6.66 -5.96
CA PHE A 82 10.15 -6.38 -7.01
C PHE A 82 10.64 -6.85 -8.38
N ASN A 83 11.91 -6.60 -8.73
CA ASN A 83 12.48 -7.08 -9.97
C ASN A 83 12.47 -8.62 -10.02
N ASP A 84 12.79 -9.28 -8.90
CA ASP A 84 12.75 -10.73 -8.78
C ASP A 84 11.33 -11.27 -9.01
N LEU A 85 10.32 -10.60 -8.44
CA LEU A 85 8.91 -10.95 -8.63
C LEU A 85 8.48 -10.80 -10.10
N ILE A 86 8.89 -9.71 -10.77
CA ILE A 86 8.60 -9.51 -12.20
C ILE A 86 9.22 -10.63 -13.03
N LYS A 87 10.49 -10.95 -12.77
CA LYS A 87 11.20 -12.00 -13.48
C LYS A 87 10.53 -13.36 -13.28
N MET A 88 10.13 -13.68 -12.04
CA MET A 88 9.39 -14.90 -11.72
C MET A 88 8.06 -15.00 -12.47
N GLU A 89 7.28 -13.92 -12.54
CA GLU A 89 6.02 -13.87 -13.28
C GLU A 89 6.24 -13.98 -14.81
N GLU A 90 7.30 -13.39 -15.36
CA GLU A 90 7.69 -13.55 -16.76
C GLU A 90 8.07 -14.99 -17.09
N ASP A 91 8.84 -15.64 -16.23
CA ASP A 91 9.24 -17.04 -16.42
C ASP A 91 8.05 -17.98 -16.30
N PHE A 92 7.13 -17.70 -15.37
CA PHE A 92 5.86 -18.42 -15.27
C PHE A 92 5.02 -18.26 -16.55
N GLN A 93 4.88 -17.02 -17.05
CA GLN A 93 4.13 -16.75 -18.27
C GLN A 93 4.70 -17.51 -19.47
N LYS A 94 6.03 -17.57 -19.62
CA LYS A 94 6.70 -18.32 -20.71
C LYS A 94 6.45 -19.82 -20.62
N LYS A 95 6.46 -20.39 -19.42
CA LYS A 95 6.24 -21.84 -19.22
C LYS A 95 4.81 -22.24 -19.55
N VAL A 96 3.85 -21.41 -19.16
CA VAL A 96 2.43 -21.74 -19.33
C VAL A 96 1.92 -21.37 -20.72
N SER A 97 2.60 -20.49 -21.46
CA SER A 97 2.12 -20.00 -22.76
C SER A 97 1.92 -21.07 -23.84
N VAL A 98 2.58 -22.21 -23.72
CA VAL A 98 2.43 -23.33 -24.67
C VAL A 98 1.08 -24.04 -24.49
N HIS A 99 0.40 -23.84 -23.37
CA HIS A 99 -0.84 -24.53 -22.99
C HIS A 99 -2.07 -23.62 -22.92
N LEU A 100 -1.94 -22.36 -23.34
CA LEU A 100 -3.00 -21.37 -23.21
C LEU A 100 -3.48 -20.90 -24.57
N GLU A 101 -4.77 -20.66 -24.64
CA GLU A 101 -5.40 -19.98 -25.76
C GLU A 101 -5.03 -18.48 -25.77
N ASP A 102 -5.18 -17.84 -26.92
CA ASP A 102 -4.76 -16.44 -27.12
C ASP A 102 -5.42 -15.46 -26.13
N ASP A 103 -6.71 -15.66 -25.83
CA ASP A 103 -7.45 -14.81 -24.90
C ASP A 103 -6.92 -14.95 -23.45
N GLN A 104 -6.54 -16.16 -23.06
CA GLN A 104 -5.95 -16.47 -21.75
C GLN A 104 -4.53 -15.89 -21.65
N MET A 105 -3.79 -15.94 -22.76
CA MET A 105 -2.47 -15.32 -22.88
C MET A 105 -2.53 -13.80 -22.80
N GLU A 106 -3.53 -13.18 -23.41
CA GLU A 106 -3.73 -11.74 -23.31
C GLU A 106 -4.04 -11.32 -21.87
N TYR A 107 -4.89 -12.08 -21.16
CA TYR A 107 -5.17 -11.84 -19.74
C TYR A 107 -3.88 -11.85 -18.89
N LEU A 108 -3.01 -12.85 -19.09
CA LEU A 108 -1.73 -12.93 -18.36
C LEU A 108 -0.80 -11.77 -18.70
N ARG A 109 -0.67 -11.41 -19.98
CA ARG A 109 0.11 -10.23 -20.41
C ARG A 109 -0.38 -8.96 -19.74
N ARG A 110 -1.70 -8.70 -19.76
CA ARG A 110 -2.32 -7.54 -19.10
C ARG A 110 -2.13 -7.57 -17.58
N ARG A 111 -2.08 -8.75 -16.95
CA ARG A 111 -1.81 -8.89 -15.52
C ARG A 111 -0.36 -8.51 -15.19
N LEU A 112 0.62 -9.03 -15.94
CA LEU A 112 2.04 -8.69 -15.77
C LEU A 112 2.28 -7.20 -16.01
N GLU A 113 1.68 -6.63 -17.06
CA GLU A 113 1.81 -5.20 -17.36
C GLU A 113 1.25 -4.32 -16.24
N ARG A 114 0.09 -4.69 -15.68
CA ARG A 114 -0.48 -3.99 -14.51
C ARG A 114 0.45 -4.06 -13.30
N LEU A 115 1.15 -5.19 -13.10
CA LEU A 115 2.13 -5.33 -12.03
C LEU A 115 3.34 -4.39 -12.23
N LYS A 116 3.91 -4.35 -13.43
CA LYS A 116 5.00 -3.44 -13.83
C LYS A 116 4.61 -1.96 -13.64
N ARG A 117 3.47 -1.54 -14.20
CA ARG A 117 2.96 -0.16 -14.11
C ARG A 117 2.72 0.29 -12.67
N ARG A 118 2.28 -0.60 -11.77
CA ARG A 118 2.06 -0.27 -10.35
C ARG A 118 3.36 0.12 -9.64
N PHE A 119 4.50 -0.42 -10.07
CA PHE A 119 5.79 -0.10 -9.48
C PHE A 119 6.38 1.18 -10.04
N GLU A 120 6.31 1.38 -11.36
CA GLU A 120 6.76 2.62 -12.02
C GLU A 120 6.04 3.86 -11.44
N ARG A 121 4.73 3.76 -11.24
CA ARG A 121 3.91 4.82 -10.63
C ARG A 121 4.21 5.04 -9.14
N ARG A 122 4.88 4.08 -8.48
CA ARG A 122 5.28 4.19 -7.07
C ARG A 122 6.70 4.73 -6.90
N GLY A 123 7.58 4.56 -7.89
CA GLY A 123 8.93 5.13 -7.89
C GLY A 123 8.97 6.61 -8.30
N ARG A 124 8.05 7.03 -9.18
CA ARG A 124 7.85 8.44 -9.52
C ARG A 124 6.85 9.04 -8.53
N GLY A 125 7.34 9.60 -7.43
CA GLY A 125 6.54 10.41 -6.52
C GLY A 125 5.89 11.55 -7.29
N LYS A 126 4.67 11.34 -7.81
CA LYS A 126 3.93 12.43 -8.45
C LYS A 126 3.72 13.50 -7.37
N PRO A 127 4.21 14.73 -7.55
CA PRO A 127 3.87 15.81 -6.65
C PRO A 127 2.35 15.93 -6.70
N ARG A 128 1.70 15.74 -5.55
CA ARG A 128 0.30 16.09 -5.41
C ARG A 128 0.25 17.59 -5.66
N ARG A 129 -0.20 18.00 -6.85
CA ARG A 129 -0.59 19.38 -7.14
C ARG A 129 -1.65 19.76 -6.10
N HIS A 130 -1.21 20.37 -5.01
CA HIS A 130 -2.10 21.09 -4.12
C HIS A 130 -2.55 22.30 -4.93
N HIS A 131 -3.76 22.23 -5.48
CA HIS A 131 -4.51 23.44 -5.83
C HIS A 131 -4.81 24.17 -4.53
N ARG A 132 -3.84 24.94 -4.04
CA ARG A 132 -4.09 26.00 -3.07
C ARG A 132 -4.78 27.09 -3.88
N LYS A 133 -6.11 27.13 -3.83
CA LYS A 133 -6.86 28.31 -4.28
C LYS A 133 -6.43 29.46 -3.36
N GLU A 134 -5.57 30.33 -3.87
CA GLU A 134 -5.31 31.61 -3.23
C GLU A 134 -6.59 32.44 -3.36
N HIS A 135 -7.31 32.58 -2.26
CA HIS A 135 -8.34 33.59 -2.14
C HIS A 135 -7.63 34.94 -2.08
N HIS A 136 -7.55 35.63 -3.21
CA HIS A 136 -7.34 37.06 -3.30
C HIS A 136 -8.45 37.74 -2.47
N LYS A 137 -8.08 38.42 -1.39
CA LYS A 137 -8.95 39.42 -0.76
C LYS A 137 -8.77 40.72 -1.56
N PRO A 138 -9.85 41.33 -2.08
CA PRO A 138 -9.77 42.71 -2.54
C PRO A 138 -9.74 43.64 -1.33
N GLU A 139 -8.92 44.69 -1.42
CA GLU A 139 -8.93 45.86 -0.56
C GLU A 139 -10.18 46.72 -0.82
#